data_AF-A0A842T613-F1
#
_entry.id   AF-A0A842T613-F1
#
_cell.length_a   1.000
_cell.length_b   1.000
_cell.length_c   1.000
_cell.angle_alpha   90.00
_cell.angle_beta   90.00
_cell.angle_gamma   90.00
#
_symmetry.space_group_name_H-M   'P 1'
#
loop_
_entity.id
_entity.type
_entity.pdbx_description
1 polymer ?
#
loop_
_entity_poly.entity_id
_entity_poly.type
_entity_poly.pdbx_seq_one_letter_code
_entity_poly.pdbx_strand_id
1 'polypeptide(L)'
;MVEKRILPLPWVFKKPARLNPRRGRFWKGVEIKALKRKLSRKTDYLLQKLPNDIVDYTNRFEKPIIALEELTHIRNLFQKNQKGKRLNQRMASLPFRKLQNCIEYIVLKRGIGVKYIDPKHTKKQFHRCGTIINMGFYRNLRCPHCGLIYDRDLNGSINIAQGITN
;
A
#
# COMPACT_ATOMS: atom_id res chain seq x y z
N MET A 1 -13.06 27.18 30.88
CA MET A 1 -12.58 27.06 29.48
C MET A 1 -11.16 26.55 29.53
N VAL A 2 -10.94 25.27 29.18
CA VAL A 2 -9.64 24.61 29.30
C VAL A 2 -8.83 24.88 28.03
N GLU A 3 -7.89 25.81 28.15
CA GLU A 3 -6.92 26.11 27.11
C GLU A 3 -5.91 24.96 27.03
N LYS A 4 -5.98 24.21 25.93
CA LYS A 4 -5.07 23.09 25.66
C LYS A 4 -3.64 23.62 25.49
N ARG A 5 -2.85 23.44 26.54
CA ARG A 5 -1.40 23.68 26.55
C ARG A 5 -0.72 22.63 25.66
N ILE A 6 -0.56 22.93 24.38
CA ILE A 6 0.26 22.15 23.45
C ILE A 6 1.72 22.40 23.83
N LEU A 7 2.37 21.38 24.39
CA LEU A 7 3.82 21.40 24.61
C LEU A 7 4.54 21.36 23.25
N PRO A 8 5.56 22.22 23.01
CA PRO A 8 6.34 22.18 21.78
C PRO A 8 7.28 20.96 21.80
N LEU A 9 7.14 20.08 20.80
CA LEU A 9 8.07 18.96 20.59
C LEU A 9 9.43 19.51 20.12
N PRO A 10 10.55 19.20 20.81
CA PRO A 10 11.85 19.80 20.52
C PRO A 10 12.52 19.07 19.35
N TRP A 11 12.18 19.46 18.12
CA TRP A 11 12.87 19.04 16.91
C TRP A 11 13.68 20.20 16.34
N VAL A 12 14.73 20.60 17.05
CA VAL A 12 15.77 21.43 16.43
C VAL A 12 16.51 20.57 15.41
N PHE A 13 16.19 20.81 14.14
CA PHE A 13 16.90 20.29 12.98
C PHE A 13 18.38 20.73 13.08
N LYS A 14 19.27 19.86 13.56
CA LYS A 14 20.71 20.04 13.32
C LYS A 14 20.95 19.85 11.82
N LYS A 15 21.37 20.92 11.14
CA LYS A 15 21.83 20.85 9.74
C LYS A 15 22.89 19.74 9.64
N PRO A 16 22.78 18.77 8.71
CA PRO A 16 23.87 17.82 8.51
C PRO A 16 25.13 18.59 8.10
N ALA A 17 26.26 18.22 8.72
CA ALA A 17 27.56 18.79 8.42
C ALA A 17 27.87 18.71 6.92
N ARG A 18 28.49 19.77 6.37
CA ARG A 18 28.98 19.80 4.99
C ARG A 18 29.90 18.60 4.77
N LEU A 19 29.55 17.74 3.82
CA LEU A 19 30.29 16.51 3.57
C LEU A 19 31.61 16.80 2.85
N ASN A 20 32.72 16.53 3.52
CA ASN A 20 34.10 16.63 3.05
C ASN A 20 34.40 15.55 1.96
N PRO A 21 35.00 15.88 0.79
CA PRO A 21 35.00 15.01 -0.39
C PRO A 21 36.14 13.98 -0.46
N ARG A 22 36.60 13.42 0.67
CA ARG A 22 37.49 12.24 0.64
C ARG A 22 36.71 10.95 0.89
N ARG A 23 35.82 10.55 -0.04
CA ARG A 23 34.89 9.41 0.14
C ARG A 23 35.30 8.16 -0.66
N GLY A 24 35.97 7.23 0.00
CA GLY A 24 36.20 5.87 -0.52
C GLY A 24 34.93 4.99 -0.56
N ARG A 25 35.04 3.82 -1.20
CA ARG A 25 33.96 2.81 -1.39
C ARG A 25 33.30 2.35 -0.08
N PHE A 26 34.06 2.34 1.02
CA PHE A 26 33.62 1.95 2.36
C PHE A 26 32.52 2.86 2.93
N TRP A 27 32.67 4.18 2.80
CA TRP A 27 31.73 5.17 3.34
C TRP A 27 30.36 5.14 2.63
N LYS A 28 30.34 4.77 1.34
CA LYS A 28 29.08 4.52 0.61
C LYS A 28 28.28 3.36 1.23
N GLY A 29 28.94 2.33 1.76
CA GLY A 29 28.27 1.18 2.38
C GLY A 29 27.57 1.53 3.69
N VAL A 30 28.20 2.36 4.53
CA VAL A 30 27.62 2.83 5.80
C VAL A 30 26.38 3.69 5.57
N GLU A 31 26.44 4.62 4.62
CA GLU A 31 25.32 5.48 4.24
C GLU A 31 24.13 4.68 3.67
N ILE A 32 24.40 3.72 2.79
CA ILE A 32 23.37 2.80 2.25
C ILE A 32 22.73 1.98 3.38
N LYS A 33 23.52 1.47 4.34
CA LYS A 33 23.00 0.69 5.49
C LYS A 33 22.11 1.56 6.37
N ALA A 34 22.47 2.83 6.59
CA ALA A 34 21.66 3.77 7.35
C ALA A 34 20.33 4.08 6.63
N LEU A 35 20.35 4.31 5.32
CA LEU A 35 19.15 4.53 4.51
C LEU A 35 18.21 3.31 4.52
N LYS A 36 18.75 2.11 4.35
CA LYS A 36 17.97 0.86 4.46
C LYS A 36 17.30 0.72 5.82
N ARG A 37 18.01 1.03 6.90
CA ARG A 37 17.46 0.99 8.26
C ARG A 37 16.34 2.00 8.45
N LYS A 38 16.50 3.23 7.95
CA LYS A 38 15.46 4.27 8.00
C LYS A 38 14.21 3.82 7.23
N LEU A 39 14.38 3.23 6.05
CA LEU A 39 13.27 2.69 5.27
C LEU A 39 12.57 1.55 6.00
N SER A 40 13.32 0.60 6.58
CA SER A 40 12.75 -0.50 7.36
C SER A 40 11.88 0.00 8.51
N ARG A 41 12.38 0.96 9.30
CA ARG A 41 11.60 1.55 10.40
C ARG A 41 10.30 2.18 9.93
N LYS A 42 10.32 2.89 8.80
CA LYS A 42 9.12 3.49 8.22
C LYS A 42 8.13 2.42 7.76
N THR A 43 8.63 1.37 7.12
CA THR A 43 7.81 0.21 6.72
C THR A 43 7.18 -0.47 7.94
N ASP A 44 7.95 -0.75 8.98
CA ASP A 44 7.46 -1.41 10.19
C ASP A 44 6.45 -0.53 10.96
N TYR A 45 6.65 0.79 10.96
CA TYR A 45 5.66 1.74 11.49
C TYR A 45 4.33 1.66 10.71
N LEU A 46 4.38 1.68 9.37
CA LEU A 46 3.17 1.59 8.53
C LEU A 46 2.47 0.25 8.69
N LEU A 47 3.21 -0.85 8.80
CA LEU A 47 2.66 -2.19 9.02
C LEU A 47 1.93 -2.31 10.36
N GLN A 48 2.31 -1.52 11.36
CA GLN A 48 1.60 -1.46 12.64
C GLN A 48 0.42 -0.48 12.59
N LYS A 49 0.59 0.69 11.95
CA LYS A 49 -0.42 1.74 11.92
C LYS A 49 -1.62 1.38 11.02
N LEU A 50 -1.35 0.95 9.79
CA LEU A 50 -2.39 0.77 8.77
C LEU A 50 -3.48 -0.24 9.18
N PRO A 51 -3.16 -1.42 9.73
CA PRO A 51 -4.20 -2.34 10.21
C PRO A 51 -5.11 -1.71 11.28
N ASN A 52 -4.55 -0.94 12.22
CA ASN A 52 -5.34 -0.29 13.26
C ASN A 52 -6.25 0.80 12.66
N ASP A 53 -5.71 1.65 11.77
CA ASP A 53 -6.49 2.67 11.07
C ASP A 53 -7.65 2.03 10.27
N ILE A 54 -7.40 0.88 9.62
CA ILE A 54 -8.43 0.12 8.91
C ILE A 54 -9.53 -0.34 9.87
N VAL A 55 -9.17 -0.95 11.00
CA VAL A 55 -10.20 -1.45 11.92
C VAL A 55 -11.00 -0.31 12.54
N ASP A 56 -10.34 0.78 12.90
CA ASP A 56 -11.01 1.96 13.46
C ASP A 56 -11.99 2.58 12.46
N TYR A 57 -11.67 2.52 11.16
CA TYR A 57 -12.62 2.89 10.10
C TYR A 57 -13.79 1.89 10.00
N THR A 58 -13.53 0.59 10.09
CA THR A 58 -14.58 -0.44 10.00
C THR A 58 -15.58 -0.43 11.16
N ASN A 59 -15.19 0.07 12.33
CA ASN A 59 -16.08 0.19 13.50
C ASN A 59 -17.28 1.12 13.28
N ARG A 60 -17.32 1.87 12.17
CA ARG A 60 -18.45 2.73 11.79
C ARG A 60 -19.59 1.97 11.11
N PHE A 61 -19.39 0.68 10.83
CA PHE A 61 -20.34 -0.19 10.16
C PHE A 61 -20.76 -1.33 11.11
N GLU A 62 -21.98 -1.82 10.97
CA GLU A 62 -22.56 -2.79 11.91
C GLU A 62 -21.93 -4.19 11.80
N LYS A 63 -21.76 -4.69 10.58
CA LYS A 63 -21.21 -6.04 10.29
C LYS A 63 -20.19 -5.98 9.16
N PRO A 64 -19.02 -5.34 9.37
CA PRO A 64 -18.03 -5.17 8.31
C PRO A 64 -17.40 -6.51 7.93
N ILE A 65 -17.03 -6.62 6.66
CA ILE A 65 -16.15 -7.67 6.14
C ILE A 65 -15.05 -6.95 5.35
N ILE A 66 -13.81 -7.40 5.51
CA ILE A 66 -12.68 -6.88 4.75
C ILE A 66 -12.35 -7.83 3.62
N ALA A 67 -12.32 -7.32 2.38
CA ALA A 67 -11.80 -8.07 1.25
C ALA A 67 -10.38 -7.63 0.87
N LEU A 68 -9.57 -8.61 0.53
CA LEU A 68 -8.21 -8.44 0.03
C LEU A 68 -8.03 -9.26 -1.25
N GLU A 69 -7.21 -8.77 -2.18
CA GLU A 69 -6.82 -9.58 -3.33
C GLU A 69 -5.91 -10.73 -2.92
N GLU A 70 -6.03 -11.88 -3.58
CA GLU A 70 -5.07 -12.96 -3.41
C GLU A 70 -3.77 -12.67 -4.16
N LEU A 71 -2.73 -12.22 -3.44
CA LEU A 71 -1.44 -11.82 -4.02
C LEU A 71 -0.38 -12.93 -3.97
N THR A 72 -0.76 -14.18 -3.69
CA THR A 72 0.15 -15.31 -3.42
C THR A 72 1.20 -15.52 -4.52
N HIS A 73 0.82 -15.39 -5.79
CA HIS A 73 1.70 -15.69 -6.93
C HIS A 73 2.28 -14.47 -7.64
N ILE A 74 2.08 -13.26 -7.11
CA ILE A 74 2.43 -12.03 -7.83
C ILE A 74 3.93 -11.92 -8.13
N ARG A 75 4.80 -12.34 -7.20
CA ARG A 75 6.27 -12.34 -7.39
C ARG A 75 6.69 -13.25 -8.54
N ASN A 76 6.13 -14.46 -8.61
CA ASN A 76 6.44 -15.43 -9.66
C ASN A 76 6.01 -14.91 -11.03
N LEU A 77 4.85 -14.25 -11.10
CA LEU A 77 4.37 -13.61 -12.33
C LEU A 77 5.32 -12.50 -12.81
N PHE A 78 5.84 -11.66 -11.92
CA PHE A 78 6.78 -10.60 -12.31
C PHE A 78 8.14 -11.14 -12.76
N GLN A 79 8.67 -12.17 -12.08
CA GLN A 79 9.93 -12.82 -12.45
C GLN A 79 9.83 -13.50 -13.82
N LYS A 80 8.76 -14.28 -14.05
CA LYS A 80 8.52 -14.97 -15.33
C LYS A 80 8.35 -14.01 -16.50
N ASN A 81 7.68 -12.87 -16.29
CA ASN A 81 7.40 -11.90 -17.34
C ASN A 81 8.59 -11.00 -17.71
N GLN A 82 9.78 -11.22 -17.15
CA GLN A 82 11.03 -10.52 -17.48
C GLN A 82 10.89 -8.99 -17.60
N LYS A 83 10.08 -8.34 -16.74
CA LYS A 83 9.72 -6.93 -16.88
C LYS A 83 10.84 -5.92 -16.54
N GLY A 84 12.10 -6.36 -16.61
CA GLY A 84 13.30 -5.57 -16.35
C GLY A 84 13.76 -5.57 -14.90
N LYS A 85 15.09 -5.50 -14.71
CA LYS A 85 15.78 -5.56 -13.40
C LYS A 85 15.24 -4.54 -12.38
N ARG A 86 14.94 -3.31 -12.83
CA ARG A 86 14.46 -2.22 -11.97
C ARG A 86 13.06 -2.49 -11.40
N LEU A 87 12.14 -3.01 -12.21
CA LEU A 87 10.78 -3.32 -11.76
C LEU A 87 10.78 -4.53 -10.82
N ASN A 88 11.58 -5.55 -11.14
CA ASN A 88 11.75 -6.72 -10.27
C ASN A 88 12.27 -6.35 -8.88
N GLN A 89 13.26 -5.45 -8.80
CA GLN A 89 13.77 -4.94 -7.53
C GLN A 89 12.71 -4.16 -6.73
N ARG A 90 11.93 -3.31 -7.40
CA ARG A 90 10.81 -2.58 -6.75
C ARG A 90 9.79 -3.55 -6.17
N MET A 91 9.33 -4.52 -6.98
CA MET A 91 8.34 -5.50 -6.53
C MET A 91 8.87 -6.41 -5.41
N ALA A 92 10.16 -6.77 -5.45
CA ALA A 92 10.80 -7.53 -4.38
C ALA A 92 10.86 -6.75 -3.06
N SER A 93 11.00 -5.43 -3.13
CA SER A 93 11.08 -4.57 -1.93
C SER A 93 9.73 -4.29 -1.26
N LEU A 94 8.61 -4.56 -1.93
CA LEU A 94 7.27 -4.29 -1.40
C LEU A 94 6.81 -5.43 -0.47
N PRO A 95 6.42 -5.13 0.78
CA PRO A 95 6.03 -6.13 1.78
C PRO A 95 4.53 -6.47 1.72
N PHE A 96 3.96 -6.66 0.52
CA PHE A 96 2.50 -6.82 0.34
C PHE A 96 1.93 -7.98 1.17
N ARG A 97 2.56 -9.17 1.18
CA ARG A 97 2.09 -10.30 1.99
C ARG A 97 2.21 -10.04 3.50
N LYS A 98 3.28 -9.35 3.93
CA LYS A 98 3.45 -8.97 5.35
C LYS A 98 2.34 -8.01 5.77
N LEU A 99 2.00 -7.02 4.92
CA LEU A 99 0.88 -6.12 5.16
C LEU A 99 -0.46 -6.88 5.25
N GLN A 100 -0.74 -7.78 4.30
CA GLN A 100 -1.95 -8.60 4.33
C GLN A 100 -2.06 -9.41 5.62
N ASN A 101 -0.99 -10.09 6.04
CA ASN A 101 -0.98 -10.87 7.27
C ASN A 101 -1.20 -9.98 8.52
N CYS A 102 -0.59 -8.78 8.56
CA CYS A 102 -0.81 -7.85 9.67
C CYS A 102 -2.26 -7.34 9.71
N ILE A 103 -2.87 -7.04 8.56
CA ILE A 103 -4.29 -6.67 8.47
C ILE A 103 -5.15 -7.82 8.95
N GLU A 104 -5.00 -9.00 8.34
CA GLU A 104 -5.76 -10.21 8.66
C GLU A 104 -5.70 -10.54 10.15
N TYR A 105 -4.50 -10.53 10.74
CA TYR A 105 -4.32 -10.78 12.17
C TYR A 105 -5.11 -9.81 13.05
N ILE A 106 -4.97 -8.49 12.83
CA ILE A 106 -5.62 -7.47 13.66
C ILE A 106 -7.14 -7.49 13.49
N VAL A 107 -7.61 -7.72 12.27
CA VAL A 107 -9.04 -7.72 11.89
C VAL A 107 -9.74 -8.95 12.47
N LEU A 108 -9.16 -10.14 12.30
CA LEU A 108 -9.67 -11.38 12.90
C LEU A 108 -9.68 -11.30 14.43
N LYS A 109 -8.66 -10.69 15.04
CA LYS A 109 -8.62 -10.47 16.49
C LYS A 109 -9.77 -9.59 17.01
N ARG A 110 -10.31 -8.69 16.17
CA ARG A 110 -11.49 -7.87 16.51
C ARG A 110 -12.82 -8.52 16.07
N GLY A 111 -12.80 -9.79 15.65
CA GLY A 111 -13.99 -10.54 15.24
C GLY A 111 -14.55 -10.16 13.87
N ILE A 112 -13.77 -9.43 13.05
CA ILE A 112 -14.19 -8.99 11.71
C ILE A 112 -13.74 -10.05 10.70
N GLY A 113 -14.64 -10.40 9.78
CA GLY A 113 -14.35 -11.38 8.72
C GLY A 113 -13.39 -10.84 7.67
N VAL A 114 -12.54 -11.72 7.15
CA VAL A 114 -11.64 -11.44 6.02
C VAL A 114 -11.95 -12.39 4.86
N LYS A 115 -12.08 -11.85 3.65
CA LYS A 115 -12.24 -12.64 2.41
C LYS A 115 -11.13 -12.33 1.42
N TYR A 116 -10.58 -13.37 0.82
CA TYR A 116 -9.65 -13.23 -0.30
C TYR A 116 -10.39 -13.41 -1.63
N ILE A 117 -10.04 -12.58 -2.62
CA ILE A 117 -10.67 -12.58 -3.95
C ILE A 117 -9.60 -12.78 -5.02
N ASP A 118 -9.91 -13.55 -6.06
CA ASP A 118 -8.99 -13.74 -7.18
C ASP A 118 -8.72 -12.39 -7.89
N PRO A 119 -7.45 -11.94 -7.96
CA PRO A 119 -7.08 -10.69 -8.62
C PRO A 119 -7.36 -10.68 -10.13
N LYS A 120 -7.73 -11.81 -10.75
CA LYS A 120 -8.18 -11.86 -12.15
C LYS A 120 -9.47 -11.07 -12.36
N HIS A 121 -10.35 -11.00 -11.36
CA HIS A 121 -11.65 -10.33 -11.45
C HIS A 121 -11.59 -8.84 -11.07
N THR A 122 -10.48 -8.36 -10.51
CA THR A 122 -10.29 -6.94 -10.15
C THR A 122 -9.68 -6.10 -11.29
N LYS A 123 -9.43 -6.73 -12.44
CA LYS A 123 -8.66 -6.15 -13.54
C LYS A 123 -9.42 -5.07 -14.29
N LYS A 124 -8.81 -3.87 -14.34
CA LYS A 124 -8.92 -2.87 -15.40
C LYS A 124 -10.34 -2.55 -15.94
N GLN A 125 -11.35 -2.79 -15.12
CA GLN A 125 -12.75 -2.68 -15.45
C GLN A 125 -13.33 -1.49 -14.69
N PHE A 126 -14.14 -0.67 -15.36
CA PHE A 126 -14.89 0.36 -14.65
C PHE A 126 -16.03 -0.27 -13.84
N HIS A 127 -16.08 0.00 -12.55
CA HIS A 127 -17.08 -0.54 -11.62
C HIS A 127 -18.53 -0.22 -12.02
N ARG A 128 -18.74 0.90 -12.73
CA ARG A 128 -20.08 1.36 -13.12
C ARG A 128 -20.69 0.60 -14.29
N CYS A 129 -19.90 0.32 -15.33
CA CYS A 129 -20.43 -0.19 -16.61
C CYS A 129 -19.73 -1.45 -17.10
N GLY A 130 -18.72 -1.93 -16.38
CA GLY A 130 -18.00 -3.14 -16.73
C GLY A 130 -17.03 -3.03 -17.91
N THR A 131 -16.86 -1.84 -18.49
CA THR A 131 -15.93 -1.64 -19.62
C THR A 131 -14.49 -1.88 -19.17
N ILE A 132 -13.82 -2.81 -19.85
CA ILE A 132 -12.41 -3.13 -19.66
C ILE A 132 -11.57 -2.21 -20.56
N ILE A 133 -10.59 -1.52 -19.99
CA ILE A 133 -9.66 -0.69 -20.76
C ILE A 133 -8.22 -1.00 -20.42
N ASN A 134 -7.27 -0.63 -21.27
CA ASN A 134 -5.87 -0.65 -20.87
C ASN A 134 -5.57 0.53 -19.94
N MET A 135 -5.79 0.34 -18.63
CA MET A 135 -5.42 1.30 -17.59
C MET A 135 -3.91 1.56 -17.67
N GLY A 136 -3.50 2.73 -18.17
CA GLY A 136 -2.09 3.15 -18.29
C GLY A 136 -1.43 3.40 -16.92
N PHE A 137 -0.73 4.52 -16.73
CA PHE A 137 -0.20 4.92 -15.40
C PHE A 137 -0.93 6.11 -14.76
N TYR A 138 -2.06 6.54 -15.35
CA TYR A 138 -2.85 7.68 -14.87
C TYR A 138 -3.61 7.39 -13.56
N ARG A 139 -3.62 8.38 -12.65
CA ARG A 139 -4.36 8.31 -11.38
C ARG A 139 -5.86 8.30 -11.61
N ASN A 140 -6.35 9.23 -12.42
CA ASN A 140 -7.74 9.32 -12.84
C ASN A 140 -7.91 8.71 -14.22
N LEU A 141 -8.98 7.95 -14.41
CA LEU A 141 -9.28 7.20 -15.61
C LEU A 141 -10.65 7.62 -16.12
N ARG A 142 -10.76 7.86 -17.43
CA ARG A 142 -12.03 8.17 -18.09
C ARG A 142 -12.54 6.94 -18.82
N CYS A 143 -13.78 6.54 -18.54
CA CYS A 143 -14.43 5.46 -19.25
C CYS A 143 -14.85 5.93 -20.65
N PRO A 144 -14.46 5.23 -21.73
CA PRO A 144 -14.89 5.59 -23.07
C PRO A 144 -16.37 5.28 -23.33
N HIS A 145 -16.96 4.35 -22.57
CA HIS A 145 -18.35 3.91 -22.75
C HIS A 145 -19.35 4.75 -21.95
N CYS A 146 -19.17 4.86 -20.63
CA CYS A 146 -20.11 5.59 -19.76
C CYS A 146 -19.64 6.99 -19.35
N GLY A 147 -18.48 7.45 -19.83
CA GLY A 147 -17.94 8.77 -19.53
C GLY A 147 -17.43 8.99 -18.10
N LEU A 148 -17.56 8.00 -17.21
CA LEU A 148 -17.14 8.11 -15.80
C LEU A 148 -15.65 8.46 -15.70
N ILE A 149 -15.33 9.52 -14.95
CA ILE A 149 -13.97 9.88 -14.56
C ILE A 149 -13.80 9.50 -13.10
N TYR A 150 -12.86 8.61 -12.79
CA TYR A 150 -12.69 8.11 -11.43
C TYR A 150 -11.23 7.76 -11.09
N ASP A 151 -10.92 7.76 -9.79
CA ASP A 151 -9.63 7.33 -9.27
C ASP A 151 -9.44 5.81 -9.46
N ARG A 152 -8.26 5.41 -9.92
CA ARG A 152 -7.92 4.02 -10.18
C ARG A 152 -8.04 3.13 -8.95
N ASP A 153 -7.52 3.57 -7.82
CA ASP A 153 -7.46 2.74 -6.61
C ASP A 153 -8.85 2.63 -6.00
N LEU A 154 -9.63 3.72 -6.05
CA LEU A 154 -11.04 3.67 -5.63
C LEU A 154 -11.86 2.74 -6.54
N ASN A 155 -11.68 2.83 -7.86
CA ASN A 155 -12.31 1.92 -8.80
C ASN A 155 -11.94 0.45 -8.51
N GLY A 156 -10.66 0.18 -8.25
CA GLY A 156 -10.18 -1.15 -7.86
C GLY A 156 -10.81 -1.63 -6.55
N SER A 157 -10.91 -0.75 -5.55
CA SER A 157 -11.53 -1.06 -4.26
C SER A 157 -13.01 -1.43 -4.39
N ILE A 158 -13.76 -0.73 -5.26
CA ILE A 158 -15.16 -1.07 -5.55
C ILE A 158 -15.27 -2.41 -6.27
N ASN A 159 -14.42 -2.67 -7.27
CA ASN A 159 -14.42 -3.96 -7.96
C ASN A 159 -14.13 -5.12 -6.99
N ILE A 160 -13.19 -4.94 -6.05
CA ILE A 160 -12.91 -5.90 -4.98
C ILE A 160 -14.19 -6.11 -4.15
N ALA A 161 -14.86 -5.04 -3.72
CA ALA A 161 -16.09 -5.17 -2.92
C ALA A 161 -17.21 -5.91 -3.67
N GLN A 162 -17.41 -5.61 -4.96
CA GLN A 162 -18.39 -6.30 -5.82
C GLN A 162 -18.07 -7.79 -6.01
N GLY A 163 -16.78 -8.16 -6.01
CA GLY A 163 -16.35 -9.55 -6.08
C GLY A 163 -16.71 -10.39 -4.86
N ILE A 164 -17.09 -9.78 -3.72
CA ILE A 164 -17.57 -10.49 -2.53
C ILE A 164 -19.04 -10.88 -2.66
N THR A 165 -19.83 -10.02 -3.29
CA THR A 165 -21.30 -10.09 -3.33
C THR A 165 -21.84 -10.98 -4.45
N ASN A 166 -21.00 -11.32 -5.42
CA ASN A 166 -21.33 -12.16 -6.57
C ASN A 166 -21.13 -13.66 -6.29
#